data_AF-A0A9P9IFW1-F1
#
_entry.id   AF-A0A9P9IFW1-F1
#
_cell.length_a   1.000
_cell.length_b   1.000
_cell.length_c   1.000
_cell.angle_alpha   90.00
_cell.angle_beta   90.00
_cell.angle_gamma   90.00
#
_symmetry.space_group_name_H-M   'P 1'
#
loop_
_entity.id
_entity.type
_entity.pdbx_description
1 polymer ?
#
loop_
_entity_poly.entity_id
_entity_poly.type
_entity_poly.pdbx_seq_one_letter_code
_entity_poly.pdbx_strand_id
1 'polypeptide(L)'
;MKISFFASVLLLGLPFTDAWSLKLYDKERYKVKIHDRDGTLSQPCKNLGKNVNKAQSMQWDYRNFATNCRIRLYDSGDCSGNALGDSNYANWNLPAFSSKAKNKVNSYKINCRAN
;
A
#
# COMPACT_ATOMS: atom_id res chain seq x y z
N MET A 1 1.96 -55.61 20.58
CA MET A 1 1.21 -54.71 19.67
C MET A 1 0.83 -53.47 20.47
N LYS A 2 1.52 -52.33 20.27
CA LYS A 2 1.21 -51.07 20.98
C LYS A 2 0.80 -50.05 19.92
N ILE A 3 -0.43 -49.57 20.06
CA ILE A 3 -1.11 -48.68 19.12
C ILE A 3 -0.60 -47.25 19.32
N SER A 4 -0.32 -46.61 18.20
CA SER A 4 0.12 -45.24 18.00
C SER A 4 -0.78 -44.19 18.65
N PHE A 5 -0.20 -43.01 18.93
CA PHE A 5 -0.89 -41.74 18.74
C PHE A 5 0.08 -40.75 18.07
N PHE A 6 -0.09 -40.53 16.76
CA PHE A 6 0.51 -39.40 16.06
C PHE A 6 -0.36 -38.17 16.37
N ALA A 7 0.16 -37.26 17.19
CA ALA A 7 -0.47 -35.98 17.44
C ALA A 7 -0.28 -35.07 16.21
N SER A 8 -1.29 -35.02 15.34
CA SER A 8 -1.36 -34.04 14.25
C SER A 8 -1.60 -32.65 14.83
N VAL A 9 -0.58 -31.81 14.87
CA VAL A 9 -0.71 -30.37 15.16
C VAL A 9 -1.37 -29.72 13.96
N LEU A 10 -2.65 -29.36 14.09
CA LEU A 10 -3.34 -28.46 13.17
C LEU A 10 -2.75 -27.06 13.33
N LEU A 11 -1.81 -26.67 12.46
CA LEU A 11 -1.48 -25.27 12.26
C LEU A 11 -2.70 -24.58 11.62
N LEU A 12 -3.52 -23.94 12.46
CA LEU A 12 -4.49 -22.96 11.99
C LEU A 12 -3.71 -21.80 11.36
N GLY A 13 -3.52 -21.85 10.05
CA GLY A 13 -3.00 -20.73 9.28
C GLY A 13 -4.01 -19.59 9.39
N LEU A 14 -3.78 -18.67 10.32
CA LEU A 14 -4.55 -17.43 10.36
C LEU A 14 -4.38 -16.76 9.00
N PRO A 15 -5.48 -16.38 8.31
CA PRO A 15 -5.36 -15.58 7.11
C PRO A 15 -4.66 -14.29 7.53
N PHE A 16 -3.42 -14.10 7.09
CA PHE A 16 -2.76 -12.81 7.23
C PHE A 16 -3.57 -11.83 6.39
N THR A 17 -4.54 -11.18 7.00
CA THR A 17 -5.30 -10.13 6.34
C THR A 17 -4.33 -9.02 5.98
N ASP A 18 -4.42 -8.54 4.73
CA ASP A 18 -3.55 -7.45 4.28
C ASP A 18 -3.67 -6.27 5.24
N ALA A 19 -2.53 -5.78 5.72
CA ALA A 19 -2.49 -4.63 6.59
C ALA A 19 -2.80 -3.34 5.83
N TRP A 20 -2.49 -3.33 4.52
CA TRP A 20 -2.73 -2.19 3.66
C TRP A 20 -3.06 -2.59 2.23
N SER A 21 -3.71 -1.67 1.51
CA SER A 21 -3.99 -1.75 0.08
C SER A 21 -3.79 -0.38 -0.56
N LEU A 22 -3.11 -0.36 -1.69
CA LEU A 22 -2.84 0.81 -2.52
C LEU A 22 -3.37 0.58 -3.94
N LYS A 23 -4.24 1.47 -4.40
CA LYS A 23 -4.66 1.56 -5.81
C LYS A 23 -4.39 2.94 -6.34
N LEU A 24 -3.73 3.03 -7.50
CA LEU A 24 -3.53 4.28 -8.23
C LEU A 24 -4.25 4.23 -9.57
N TYR A 25 -4.76 5.39 -9.98
CA TYR A 25 -5.63 5.54 -11.14
C TYR A 25 -5.14 6.68 -12.02
N ASP A 26 -5.12 6.49 -13.34
CA ASP A 26 -4.72 7.49 -14.33
C ASP A 26 -5.78 8.60 -14.51
N LYS A 27 -7.00 8.36 -14.03
CA LYS A 27 -8.08 9.36 -14.07
C LYS A 27 -8.62 9.61 -12.68
N GLU A 28 -9.22 10.78 -12.52
CA GLU A 28 -9.97 11.13 -11.32
C GLU A 28 -11.17 10.19 -11.11
N ARG A 29 -11.66 10.18 -9.88
CA ARG A 29 -12.77 9.36 -9.40
C ARG A 29 -12.55 7.87 -9.63
N TYR A 30 -11.31 7.43 -9.41
CA TYR A 30 -10.91 6.02 -9.41
C TYR A 30 -11.12 5.30 -10.75
N LYS A 31 -10.91 6.02 -11.86
CA LYS A 31 -11.06 5.48 -13.22
C LYS A 31 -9.69 5.12 -13.80
N VAL A 32 -9.64 4.02 -14.57
CA VAL A 32 -8.41 3.51 -15.23
C VAL A 32 -7.32 3.19 -14.20
N LYS A 33 -7.42 2.00 -13.58
CA LYS A 33 -6.44 1.52 -12.60
C LYS A 33 -5.10 1.24 -13.29
N ILE A 34 -4.02 1.82 -12.78
CA ILE A 34 -2.66 1.67 -13.30
C ILE A 34 -1.72 0.96 -12.33
N HIS A 35 -2.07 0.92 -11.06
CA HIS A 35 -1.28 0.25 -10.02
C HIS A 35 -2.24 -0.31 -8.96
N ASP A 36 -2.00 -1.55 -8.53
CA ASP A 36 -2.79 -2.23 -7.50
C ASP A 36 -1.85 -3.13 -6.70
N ARG A 37 -1.77 -2.90 -5.40
CA ARG A 37 -0.93 -3.70 -4.49
C ARG A 37 -1.52 -3.72 -3.09
N ASP A 38 -1.29 -4.83 -2.41
CA ASP A 38 -1.58 -5.04 -1.01
C ASP A 38 -0.33 -5.60 -0.30
N GLY A 39 -0.43 -5.68 1.02
CA GLY A 39 0.58 -6.36 1.82
C GLY A 39 0.35 -6.20 3.33
N THR A 40 1.17 -6.93 4.08
CA THR A 40 1.04 -7.08 5.54
C THR A 40 2.12 -6.34 6.33
N LEU A 41 3.21 -5.94 5.67
CA LEU A 41 4.39 -5.34 6.29
C LEU A 41 4.84 -4.06 5.57
N SER A 42 5.78 -3.35 6.19
CA SER A 42 6.54 -2.27 5.55
C SER A 42 7.13 -2.72 4.22
N GLN A 43 7.24 -1.79 3.28
CA GLN A 43 7.88 -2.04 1.98
C GLN A 43 9.00 -1.02 1.77
N PRO A 44 10.12 -1.43 1.14
CA PRO A 44 11.11 -0.48 0.66
C PRO A 44 10.48 0.47 -0.38
N CYS A 45 11.22 1.49 -0.77
CA CYS A 45 10.76 2.39 -1.83
C CYS A 45 10.42 1.60 -3.10
N LYS A 46 9.34 1.99 -3.77
CA LYS A 46 8.89 1.39 -5.03
C LYS A 46 8.68 2.45 -6.10
N ASN A 47 9.37 2.29 -7.23
CA ASN A 47 9.13 3.06 -8.45
C ASN A 47 7.89 2.55 -9.20
N LEU A 48 7.15 3.47 -9.81
CA LEU A 48 5.98 3.15 -10.64
C LEU A 48 6.34 2.67 -12.06
N GLY A 49 7.61 2.75 -12.46
CA GLY A 49 8.09 2.28 -13.77
C GLY A 49 7.34 2.97 -14.92
N LYS A 50 6.71 2.20 -15.82
CA LYS A 50 5.92 2.76 -16.94
C LYS A 50 4.71 3.63 -16.56
N ASN A 51 4.38 3.70 -15.26
CA ASN A 51 3.24 4.43 -14.73
C ASN A 51 3.61 5.73 -14.00
N VAL A 52 4.87 6.15 -14.07
CA VAL A 52 5.35 7.48 -13.62
C VAL A 52 4.50 8.61 -14.22
N ASN A 53 4.26 9.66 -13.43
CA ASN A 53 3.54 10.87 -13.85
C ASN A 53 2.12 10.64 -14.40
N LYS A 54 1.48 9.49 -14.14
CA LYS A 54 0.12 9.19 -14.61
C LYS A 54 -0.96 9.33 -13.54
N ALA A 55 -0.62 9.09 -12.28
CA ALA A 55 -1.63 8.98 -11.24
C ALA A 55 -2.37 10.31 -10.99
N GLN A 56 -3.70 10.26 -10.96
CA GLN A 56 -4.61 11.39 -10.73
C GLN A 56 -5.59 11.15 -9.57
N SER A 57 -5.81 9.89 -9.16
CA SER A 57 -6.57 9.55 -7.95
C SER A 57 -6.01 8.29 -7.30
N MET A 58 -6.35 8.06 -6.03
CA MET A 58 -5.76 6.98 -5.23
C MET A 58 -6.73 6.46 -4.19
N GLN A 59 -6.68 5.16 -3.94
CA GLN A 59 -7.20 4.57 -2.71
C GLN A 59 -6.04 4.02 -1.88
N TRP A 60 -5.97 4.46 -0.62
CA TRP A 60 -5.07 3.92 0.39
C TRP A 60 -5.93 3.48 1.56
N ASP A 61 -6.02 2.17 1.74
CA ASP A 61 -6.73 1.57 2.86
C ASP A 61 -5.71 0.92 3.79
N TYR A 62 -5.71 1.34 5.05
CA TYR A 62 -5.16 0.64 6.18
C TYR A 62 -6.27 -0.25 6.78
N ARG A 63 -6.01 -1.55 6.93
CA ARG A 63 -7.04 -2.58 7.14
C ARG A 63 -6.85 -3.45 8.40
N ASN A 64 -5.73 -3.35 9.11
CA ASN A 64 -5.41 -4.29 10.20
C ASN A 64 -5.18 -3.61 11.55
N PHE A 65 -6.05 -3.86 12.53
CA PHE A 65 -5.99 -3.30 13.89
C PHE A 65 -4.65 -3.48 14.63
N ALA A 66 -3.84 -4.48 14.27
CA ALA A 66 -2.56 -4.79 14.92
C ALA A 66 -1.37 -4.01 14.34
N THR A 67 -1.49 -3.40 13.15
CA THR A 67 -0.34 -2.80 12.44
C THR A 67 -0.67 -1.51 11.71
N ASN A 68 -0.43 -0.36 12.34
CA ASN A 68 -0.61 0.94 11.69
C ASN A 68 0.35 1.11 10.49
N CYS A 69 -0.22 1.27 9.29
CA CYS A 69 0.53 1.50 8.06
C CYS A 69 0.26 2.90 7.49
N ARG A 70 1.33 3.55 6.98
CA ARG A 70 1.22 4.76 6.16
C ARG A 70 1.84 4.57 4.79
N ILE A 71 1.37 5.37 3.84
CA ILE A 71 2.02 5.58 2.55
C ILE A 71 2.51 7.01 2.45
N ARG A 72 3.68 7.19 1.83
CA ARG A 72 4.18 8.49 1.38
C ARG A 72 4.50 8.44 -0.11
N LEU A 73 4.01 9.43 -0.85
CA LEU A 73 4.20 9.57 -2.30
C LEU A 73 5.31 10.59 -2.60
N TYR A 74 6.08 10.36 -3.67
CA TYR A 74 7.20 11.21 -4.07
C TYR A 74 7.13 11.60 -5.55
N ASP A 75 7.69 12.77 -5.86
CA ASP A 75 7.76 13.33 -7.22
C ASP A 75 8.95 12.83 -8.05
N SER A 76 9.84 12.03 -7.48
CA SER A 76 10.99 11.43 -8.16
C SER A 76 11.02 9.92 -8.00
N GLY A 77 11.91 9.27 -8.75
CA GLY A 77 12.28 7.87 -8.50
C GLY A 77 12.98 7.69 -7.16
N ASP A 78 13.01 6.45 -6.69
CA ASP A 78 13.73 5.95 -5.52
C ASP A 78 13.45 6.71 -4.21
N CYS A 79 12.31 7.42 -4.16
CA CYS A 79 11.86 8.19 -3.00
C CYS A 79 12.86 9.27 -2.58
N SER A 80 13.65 9.79 -3.53
CA SER A 80 14.70 10.78 -3.27
C SER A 80 14.23 12.24 -3.36
N GLY A 81 13.03 12.47 -3.90
CA GLY A 81 12.49 13.79 -4.23
C GLY A 81 11.57 14.36 -3.17
N ASN A 82 10.76 15.35 -3.55
CA ASN A 82 9.83 15.97 -2.63
C ASN A 82 8.66 15.05 -2.33
N ALA A 83 8.25 15.03 -1.07
CA ALA A 83 7.03 14.36 -0.67
C ALA A 83 5.81 15.10 -1.24
N LEU A 84 4.98 14.37 -1.99
CA LEU A 84 3.71 14.88 -2.54
C LEU A 84 2.56 14.74 -1.54
N GLY A 85 2.70 13.83 -0.59
CA GLY A 85 1.78 13.66 0.53
C GLY A 85 2.05 12.39 1.32
N ASP A 86 1.42 12.30 2.50
CA ASP A 86 1.57 11.24 3.48
C ASP A 86 0.20 10.94 4.07
N SER A 87 -0.18 9.66 4.17
CA SER A 87 -1.47 9.28 4.75
C SER A 87 -1.54 9.42 6.27
N ASN A 88 -0.42 9.70 6.94
CA ASN A 88 -0.32 9.89 8.39
C ASN A 88 -0.95 8.75 9.20
N TYR A 89 -0.79 7.52 8.72
CA TYR A 89 -1.34 6.29 9.34
C TYR A 89 -2.88 6.24 9.38
N ALA A 90 -3.55 6.95 8.47
CA ALA A 90 -4.98 6.88 8.26
C ALA A 90 -5.30 6.34 6.85
N ASN A 91 -6.57 5.97 6.66
CA ASN A 91 -7.11 5.76 5.31
C ASN A 91 -7.04 7.08 4.53
N TRP A 92 -6.64 7.00 3.27
CA TRP A 92 -6.42 8.18 2.45
C TRP A 92 -6.90 7.96 1.02
N ASN A 93 -8.21 8.09 0.86
CA ASN A 93 -8.91 7.90 -0.40
C ASN A 93 -9.12 9.26 -1.06
N LEU A 94 -8.38 9.49 -2.14
CA LEU A 94 -8.36 10.73 -2.87
C LEU A 94 -9.05 10.56 -4.22
N PRO A 95 -10.30 11.04 -4.40
CA PRO A 95 -10.98 10.98 -5.69
C PRO A 95 -10.31 11.89 -6.73
N ALA A 96 -9.53 12.88 -6.30
CA ALA A 96 -8.62 13.63 -7.16
C ALA A 96 -7.40 14.05 -6.33
N PHE A 97 -6.22 13.96 -6.93
CA PHE A 97 -5.03 14.58 -6.37
C PHE A 97 -5.10 16.10 -6.46
N SER A 98 -4.41 16.77 -5.53
CA SER A 98 -4.20 18.21 -5.61
C SER A 98 -3.47 18.57 -6.90
N SER A 99 -3.59 19.83 -7.34
CA SER A 99 -2.86 20.36 -8.49
C SER A 99 -1.33 20.19 -8.38
N LYS A 100 -0.81 20.12 -7.15
CA LYS A 100 0.61 19.89 -6.89
C LYS A 100 1.05 18.45 -7.13
N ALA A 101 0.18 17.46 -6.89
CA ALA A 101 0.52 16.03 -6.94
C ALA A 101 0.00 15.30 -8.20
N LYS A 102 -1.06 15.82 -8.83
CA LYS A 102 -1.67 15.26 -10.04
C LYS A 102 -0.62 15.10 -11.15
N ASN A 103 -0.51 13.90 -11.72
CA ASN A 103 0.44 13.55 -12.77
C ASN A 103 1.93 13.76 -12.38
N LYS A 104 2.26 13.71 -11.09
CA LYS A 104 3.67 13.86 -10.63
C LYS A 104 4.19 12.70 -9.80
N VAL A 105 3.33 11.76 -9.40
CA VAL A 105 3.75 10.64 -8.57
C VAL A 105 4.65 9.70 -9.37
N ASN A 106 5.86 9.44 -8.85
CA ASN A 106 6.87 8.60 -9.49
C ASN A 106 7.30 7.40 -8.64
N SER A 107 7.33 7.58 -7.32
CA SER A 107 7.58 6.50 -6.37
C SER A 107 6.76 6.66 -5.10
N TYR A 108 6.75 5.62 -4.28
CA TYR A 108 6.13 5.64 -2.96
C TYR A 108 6.88 4.74 -1.98
N LYS A 109 6.68 4.99 -0.69
CA LYS A 109 7.20 4.17 0.42
C LYS A 109 6.07 3.83 1.38
N ILE A 110 6.06 2.59 1.87
CA ILE A 110 5.08 2.12 2.85
C ILE A 110 5.82 1.78 4.14
N ASN A 111 5.41 2.43 5.23
CA ASN A 111 5.93 2.15 6.56
C ASN A 111 4.78 1.64 7.42
N CYS A 112 4.92 0.42 7.91
CA CYS A 112 4.06 -0.19 8.91
C CYS A 112 4.82 -0.32 10.23
N ARG A 113 4.08 -0.21 11.32
CA ARG A 113 4.58 -0.42 12.68
C ARG A 113 3.54 -1.18 13.48
N ALA A 114 4.01 -2.06 14.34
CA ALA A 114 3.13 -2.70 15.32
C ALA A 114 2.53 -1.61 16.22
N ASN A 115 1.26 -1.80 16.56
CA ASN A 115 0.58 -0.96 17.54
C ASN A 115 1.01 -1.30 18.97
#